data_AF-A0A9E4FDG8-F1
#
_entry.id   AF-A0A9E4FDG8-F1
#
_cell.length_a   1.000
_cell.length_b   1.000
_cell.length_c   1.000
_cell.angle_alpha   90.00
_cell.angle_beta   90.00
_cell.angle_gamma   90.00
#
_symmetry.space_group_name_H-M   'P 1'
#
loop_
_entity.id
_entity.type
_entity.pdbx_description
1 polymer ?
#
loop_
_entity_poly.entity_id
_entity_poly.type
_entity_poly.pdbx_seq_one_letter_code
_entity_poly.pdbx_strand_id
1 'polypeptide(L)'
;MARNADVDDHRGFRWARRLTVGLVASSAAFGTSAAAVDLAKAVADGKTSLGFRYRLEHVSQDGIAEDALASTARARLTWDSAETDNFTFGIETDYSLILGIEDFNSTTNGRTEYPVVADPKGFDLNQAFVRYANGDTTVTVGRQRINHGGQRILGGVAYRQNEQTYDALRVQGRAGSVDLDYSHIHNINRIFGPGDGTQPGDWYGNSHAFRASASPADGHTVAGFAYLLDLSNANGPPNANATYGVDYQGTFDALTLSAAIARQSDYADNPMSYDALYYSVQGVATVGALTLTGALEVLGSDGGAAGFRTPVATLHKFQGWTDRFLATPAAGVRDIWFSVAGKVGDATVTGVFHDFQADEGGADYGSEIGLAITYPLRDNLSFLFKTAQYSADEHASDITKLWLMLDWKW
;
A
#
# COMPACT_ATOMS: atom_id res chain seq x y z
N MET A 1 30.88 41.24 17.88
CA MET A 1 29.99 41.58 19.01
C MET A 1 28.68 42.02 18.37
N ALA A 2 27.57 41.30 18.41
CA ALA A 2 26.95 40.60 19.52
C ALA A 2 26.44 39.21 19.12
N ARG A 3 26.32 38.35 20.15
CA ARG A 3 25.79 36.98 20.13
C ARG A 3 24.26 36.99 20.33
N ASN A 4 23.64 35.89 19.92
CA ASN A 4 22.41 35.22 20.44
C ASN A 4 21.46 34.89 19.28
N ALA A 5 20.86 33.70 19.19
CA ALA A 5 20.94 32.49 19.99
C ALA A 5 20.46 31.33 19.12
N ASP A 6 21.18 30.21 19.18
CA ASP A 6 20.66 28.89 18.81
C ASP A 6 19.46 28.56 19.68
N VAL A 7 18.39 28.07 19.05
CA VAL A 7 17.30 27.37 19.73
C VAL A 7 17.26 25.97 19.15
N ASP A 8 17.95 25.06 19.84
CA ASP A 8 17.71 23.62 19.79
C ASP A 8 16.25 23.35 20.19
N ASP A 9 15.43 22.89 19.26
CA ASP A 9 14.09 22.36 19.55
C ASP A 9 14.14 20.83 19.61
N HIS A 10 14.58 20.32 20.76
CA HIS A 10 14.41 18.92 21.14
C HIS A 10 12.93 18.61 21.38
N ARG A 11 12.17 18.24 20.34
CA ARG A 11 10.85 17.61 20.47
C ARG A 11 10.96 16.10 20.61
N GLY A 12 11.47 15.68 21.77
CA GLY A 12 11.32 14.30 22.25
C GLY A 12 9.92 14.06 22.84
N PHE A 13 9.31 12.95 22.43
CA PHE A 13 8.30 12.17 23.16
C PHE A 13 7.22 12.95 23.94
N ARG A 14 6.11 13.26 23.26
CA ARG A 14 4.82 13.55 23.89
C ARG A 14 3.78 12.51 23.49
N TRP A 15 3.95 11.27 23.97
CA TRP A 15 2.87 10.29 24.00
C TRP A 15 1.98 10.56 25.20
N ALA A 16 0.68 10.31 25.03
CA ALA A 16 -0.41 10.46 26.00
C ALA A 16 -0.98 11.89 26.14
N ARG A 17 -2.00 12.18 25.34
CA ARG A 17 -3.27 12.73 25.86
C ARG A 17 -4.40 12.56 24.83
N ARG A 18 -5.44 11.82 25.26
CA ARG A 18 -6.82 11.73 24.76
C ARG A 18 -7.12 10.70 23.66
N LEU A 19 -6.96 9.42 24.00
CA LEU A 19 -7.87 8.37 23.53
C LEU A 19 -8.97 8.20 24.58
N THR A 20 -10.08 8.92 24.41
CA THR A 20 -11.31 8.60 25.14
C THR A 20 -12.09 7.60 24.29
N VAL A 21 -11.73 6.32 24.38
CA VAL A 21 -12.56 5.24 23.83
C VAL A 21 -13.73 5.07 24.78
N GLY A 22 -14.90 5.60 24.38
CA GLY A 22 -16.17 5.29 25.03
C GLY A 22 -16.55 3.85 24.70
N LEU A 23 -16.02 2.89 25.46
CA LEU A 23 -16.52 1.52 25.44
C LEU A 23 -17.90 1.55 26.11
N VAL A 24 -18.99 1.57 25.33
CA VAL A 24 -20.31 1.23 25.84
C VAL A 24 -20.29 -0.27 26.12
N ALA A 25 -19.87 -0.63 27.33
CA ALA A 25 -19.99 -1.97 27.85
C ALA A 25 -21.47 -2.24 28.12
N SER A 26 -22.15 -2.85 27.15
CA SER A 26 -23.36 -3.61 27.43
C SER A 26 -22.95 -4.73 28.38
N SER A 27 -23.24 -4.54 29.67
CA SER A 27 -23.00 -5.50 30.74
C SER A 27 -23.92 -6.72 30.57
N ALA A 28 -23.57 -7.60 29.63
CA ALA A 28 -23.96 -8.99 29.69
C ALA A 28 -22.98 -9.69 30.64
N ALA A 29 -23.51 -10.30 31.70
CA ALA A 29 -22.75 -10.94 32.74
C ALA A 29 -21.86 -12.08 32.19
N PHE A 30 -20.57 -11.79 32.00
CA PHE A 30 -19.54 -12.82 31.86
C PHE A 30 -18.99 -13.10 33.26
N GLY A 31 -19.56 -14.11 33.90
CA GLY A 31 -18.85 -14.82 34.96
C GLY A 31 -17.87 -15.80 34.30
N THR A 32 -16.57 -15.56 34.44
CA THR A 32 -15.50 -16.56 34.26
C THR A 32 -14.22 -16.02 34.89
N SER A 33 -13.48 -16.89 35.56
CA SER A 33 -12.09 -16.65 35.94
C SER A 33 -11.30 -16.30 34.68
N ALA A 34 -10.77 -15.08 34.57
CA ALA A 34 -9.77 -14.79 33.55
C ALA A 34 -8.57 -15.71 33.83
N ALA A 35 -8.29 -16.64 32.91
CA ALA A 35 -6.98 -17.27 32.92
C ALA A 35 -5.97 -16.14 32.72
N ALA A 36 -4.95 -16.07 33.58
CA ALA A 36 -3.97 -15.00 33.45
C ALA A 36 -3.19 -15.21 32.14
N VAL A 37 -3.07 -14.15 31.33
CA VAL A 37 -2.17 -14.09 30.17
C VAL A 37 -0.78 -14.51 30.62
N ASP A 38 -0.32 -15.67 30.17
CA ASP A 38 1.04 -16.16 30.44
C ASP A 38 2.03 -15.49 29.47
N LEU A 39 2.50 -14.31 29.86
CA LEU A 39 3.46 -13.54 29.08
C LEU A 39 4.82 -14.24 28.95
N ALA A 40 5.22 -15.03 29.95
CA ALA A 40 6.51 -15.72 29.91
C ALA A 40 6.50 -16.78 28.81
N LYS A 41 5.42 -17.57 28.74
CA LYS A 41 5.22 -18.53 27.65
C LYS A 41 5.05 -17.85 26.30
N ALA A 42 4.25 -16.79 26.23
CA ALA A 42 4.03 -16.04 24.99
C ALA A 42 5.34 -15.52 24.39
N VAL A 43 6.28 -15.09 25.24
CA VAL A 43 7.62 -14.64 24.82
C VAL A 43 8.53 -15.81 24.47
N ALA A 44 8.61 -16.83 25.32
CA ALA A 44 9.51 -17.96 25.14
C ALA A 44 9.21 -18.78 23.87
N ASP A 45 7.92 -18.97 23.55
CA ASP A 45 7.47 -19.75 22.40
C ASP A 45 7.20 -18.87 21.15
N GLY A 46 7.56 -17.57 21.22
CA GLY A 46 7.39 -16.64 20.12
C GLY A 46 8.25 -16.97 18.90
N LYS A 47 7.82 -16.49 17.73
CA LYS A 47 8.52 -16.65 16.45
C LYS A 47 9.23 -15.36 16.08
N THR A 48 10.46 -15.50 15.61
CA THR A 48 11.25 -14.38 15.07
C THR A 48 11.53 -14.64 13.61
N SER A 49 11.44 -13.59 12.79
CA SER A 49 11.85 -13.63 11.39
C SER A 49 12.74 -12.43 11.08
N LEU A 50 13.71 -12.66 10.21
CA LEU A 50 14.63 -11.62 9.73
C LEU A 50 14.46 -11.45 8.22
N GLY A 51 14.46 -10.21 7.77
CA GLY A 51 14.40 -9.87 6.36
C GLY A 51 15.51 -8.90 5.99
N PHE A 52 16.16 -9.12 4.85
CA PHE A 52 17.09 -8.15 4.27
C PHE A 52 16.73 -7.93 2.81
N ARG A 53 16.63 -6.66 2.42
CA ARG A 53 16.46 -6.27 1.02
C ARG A 53 17.52 -5.28 0.63
N TYR A 54 18.26 -5.55 -0.43
CA TYR A 54 19.06 -4.54 -1.12
C TYR A 54 18.36 -4.15 -2.41
N ARG A 55 18.37 -2.86 -2.75
CA ARG A 55 17.84 -2.35 -4.01
C ARG A 55 18.76 -1.28 -4.58
N LEU A 56 19.06 -1.42 -5.88
CA LEU A 56 19.52 -0.34 -6.71
C LEU A 56 18.36 0.10 -7.61
N GLU A 57 17.97 1.36 -7.57
CA GLU A 57 16.92 1.96 -8.39
C GLU A 57 17.51 3.13 -9.17
N HIS A 58 17.52 3.02 -10.50
CA HIS A 58 17.90 4.09 -11.41
C HIS A 58 16.66 4.72 -12.01
N VAL A 59 16.63 6.05 -12.10
CA VAL A 59 15.52 6.81 -12.68
C VAL A 59 16.08 7.93 -13.55
N SER A 60 15.75 7.91 -14.84
CA SER A 60 15.97 9.03 -15.75
C SER A 60 14.62 9.60 -16.14
N GLN A 61 14.42 10.90 -15.96
CA GLN A 61 13.14 11.55 -16.14
C GLN A 61 13.31 12.91 -16.83
N ASP A 62 12.58 13.10 -17.92
CA ASP A 62 12.59 14.36 -18.64
C ASP A 62 12.08 15.52 -17.78
N GLY A 63 12.74 16.66 -17.87
CA GLY A 63 12.43 17.86 -17.09
C GLY A 63 13.02 17.90 -15.69
N ILE A 64 13.77 16.88 -15.26
CA ILE A 64 14.60 16.89 -14.04
C ILE A 64 16.08 16.96 -14.44
N ALA A 65 16.89 17.70 -13.68
CA ALA A 65 18.23 18.11 -14.10
C ALA A 65 19.24 16.96 -14.15
N GLU A 66 19.13 16.02 -13.20
CA GLU A 66 20.04 14.89 -13.03
C GLU A 66 19.29 13.56 -13.07
N ASP A 67 19.98 12.46 -13.34
CA ASP A 67 19.43 11.10 -13.19
C ASP A 67 19.58 10.62 -11.74
N ALA A 68 18.59 9.91 -11.22
CA ALA A 68 18.63 9.33 -9.88
C ALA A 68 19.30 7.95 -9.89
N LEU A 69 20.17 7.70 -8.91
CA LEU A 69 20.68 6.37 -8.58
C LEU A 69 20.57 6.12 -7.06
N ALA A 70 19.49 5.45 -6.66
CA ALA A 70 19.25 5.11 -5.26
C ALA A 70 19.79 3.71 -4.95
N SER A 71 20.84 3.66 -4.12
CA SER A 71 21.39 2.42 -3.55
C SER A 71 20.90 2.29 -2.10
N THR A 72 19.84 1.51 -1.89
CA THR A 72 19.15 1.41 -0.59
C THR A 72 19.14 -0.02 -0.07
N ALA A 73 19.13 -0.17 1.26
CA ALA A 73 18.95 -1.45 1.90
C ALA A 73 17.96 -1.37 3.06
N ARG A 74 17.25 -2.44 3.33
CA ARG A 74 16.36 -2.60 4.48
C ARG A 74 16.76 -3.83 5.28
N ALA A 75 16.89 -3.65 6.58
CA ALA A 75 16.86 -4.74 7.55
C ALA A 75 15.50 -4.73 8.25
N ARG A 76 14.85 -5.90 8.35
CA ARG A 76 13.56 -6.10 9.00
C ARG A 76 13.69 -7.14 10.11
N LEU A 77 13.12 -6.83 11.26
CA LEU A 77 12.90 -7.77 12.35
C LEU A 77 11.40 -7.87 12.59
N THR A 78 10.87 -9.10 12.54
CA THR A 78 9.49 -9.40 12.93
C THR A 78 9.53 -10.36 14.12
N TRP A 79 8.74 -10.08 15.14
CA TRP A 79 8.50 -10.97 16.26
C TRP A 79 7.01 -11.09 16.55
N ASP A 80 6.52 -12.32 16.61
CA ASP A 80 5.15 -12.64 17.04
C ASP A 80 5.21 -13.53 18.28
N SER A 81 4.41 -13.22 19.29
CA SER A 81 4.27 -14.08 20.47
C SER A 81 3.61 -15.39 20.12
N ALA A 82 3.81 -16.42 20.95
CA ALA A 82 2.87 -17.53 20.97
C ALA A 82 1.50 -17.06 21.50
N GLU A 83 0.44 -17.79 21.13
CA GLU A 83 -0.89 -17.52 21.63
C GLU A 83 -0.99 -17.89 23.12
N THR A 84 -1.58 -17.01 23.92
CA THR A 84 -1.84 -17.22 25.35
C THR A 84 -3.21 -16.67 25.72
N ASP A 85 -4.10 -17.53 26.21
CA ASP A 85 -5.50 -17.17 26.51
C ASP A 85 -6.17 -16.36 25.38
N ASN A 86 -6.07 -16.85 24.13
CA ASN A 86 -6.59 -16.20 22.92
C ASN A 86 -5.89 -14.89 22.51
N PHE A 87 -4.84 -14.46 23.22
CA PHE A 87 -4.06 -13.27 22.89
C PHE A 87 -2.80 -13.57 22.09
N THR A 88 -2.46 -12.69 21.15
CA THR A 88 -1.18 -12.65 20.45
C THR A 88 -0.66 -11.22 20.39
N PHE A 89 0.65 -11.05 20.47
CA PHE A 89 1.36 -9.77 20.37
C PHE A 89 2.29 -9.81 19.17
N GLY A 90 2.40 -8.71 18.43
CA GLY A 90 3.32 -8.64 17.30
C GLY A 90 4.07 -7.32 17.27
N ILE A 91 5.36 -7.39 16.92
CA ILE A 91 6.24 -6.26 16.71
C ILE A 91 6.96 -6.46 15.38
N GLU A 92 7.00 -5.44 14.54
CA GLU A 92 7.83 -5.43 13.35
C GLU A 92 8.50 -4.07 13.18
N THR A 93 9.81 -4.09 12.95
CA THR A 93 10.61 -2.88 12.76
C THR A 93 11.46 -2.99 11.50
N ASP A 94 11.61 -1.88 10.82
CA ASP A 94 12.54 -1.71 9.70
C ASP A 94 13.66 -0.73 10.04
N TYR A 95 14.79 -0.94 9.40
CA TYR A 95 15.83 0.07 9.28
C TYR A 95 16.23 0.22 7.81
N SER A 96 15.93 1.38 7.24
CA SER A 96 16.27 1.79 5.87
C SER A 96 17.63 2.49 5.85
N LEU A 97 18.51 2.03 4.97
CA LEU A 97 19.89 2.44 4.79
C LEU A 97 20.10 2.98 3.39
N ILE A 98 21.00 3.95 3.26
CA ILE A 98 21.53 4.41 1.98
C ILE A 98 23.00 3.98 1.92
N LEU A 99 23.36 3.28 0.86
CA LEU A 99 24.69 2.70 0.67
C LEU A 99 25.41 3.43 -0.48
N GLY A 100 26.30 4.35 -0.13
CA GLY A 100 27.06 5.14 -1.10
C GLY A 100 26.60 6.60 -1.18
N ILE A 101 26.61 7.16 -2.39
CA ILE A 101 26.21 8.54 -2.65
C ILE A 101 24.68 8.61 -2.75
N GLU A 102 24.12 9.68 -2.21
CA GLU A 102 22.67 9.93 -2.16
C GLU A 102 22.24 10.79 -3.37
N ASP A 103 22.38 10.23 -4.57
CA ASP A 103 22.01 10.86 -5.86
C ASP A 103 20.54 10.58 -6.20
N PHE A 104 19.63 10.93 -5.30
CA PHE A 104 18.18 10.80 -5.52
C PHE A 104 17.40 11.66 -4.52
N ASN A 105 16.16 12.00 -4.86
CA ASN A 105 15.26 12.70 -3.94
C ASN A 105 14.48 11.70 -3.08
N SER A 106 14.81 11.61 -1.78
CA SER A 106 14.11 10.75 -0.82
C SER A 106 12.86 11.39 -0.21
N THR A 107 12.47 12.57 -0.72
CA THR A 107 11.45 13.50 -0.16
C THR A 107 11.82 14.17 1.16
N THR A 108 12.88 13.69 1.83
CA THR A 108 13.34 14.20 3.14
C THR A 108 14.74 14.82 3.09
N ASN A 109 15.50 14.58 2.02
CA ASN A 109 16.91 15.00 1.90
C ASN A 109 17.14 16.30 1.11
N GLY A 110 16.07 16.90 0.55
CA GLY A 110 16.15 18.17 -0.18
C GLY A 110 16.82 18.11 -1.56
N ARG A 111 17.10 16.92 -2.10
CA ARG A 111 17.78 16.67 -3.38
C ARG A 111 16.86 16.84 -4.59
N THR A 112 16.23 18.01 -4.73
CA THR A 112 15.18 18.27 -5.73
C THR A 112 15.68 18.27 -7.17
N GLU A 113 16.99 18.34 -7.39
CA GLU A 113 17.62 18.23 -8.70
C GLU A 113 17.59 16.80 -9.29
N TYR A 114 17.27 15.79 -8.46
CA TYR A 114 17.15 14.39 -8.85
C TYR A 114 15.68 13.90 -8.82
N PRO A 115 15.31 12.88 -9.63
CA PRO A 115 14.02 12.23 -9.55
C PRO A 115 13.76 11.58 -8.19
N VAL A 116 12.47 11.41 -7.87
CA VAL A 116 12.04 10.87 -6.58
C VAL A 116 12.19 9.35 -6.53
N VAL A 117 12.94 8.89 -5.53
CA VAL A 117 12.91 7.52 -5.03
C VAL A 117 12.56 7.61 -3.54
N ALA A 118 11.30 7.33 -3.20
CA ALA A 118 10.73 7.54 -1.87
C ALA A 118 11.15 6.46 -0.85
N ASP A 119 12.46 6.33 -0.64
CA ASP A 119 13.09 5.47 0.36
C ASP A 119 13.93 6.33 1.32
N PRO A 120 13.30 7.10 2.21
CA PRO A 120 14.02 7.79 3.28
C PRO A 120 14.79 6.78 4.16
N LYS A 121 15.94 7.21 4.67
CA LYS A 121 16.73 6.43 5.62
C LYS A 121 16.19 6.57 7.04
N GLY A 122 16.33 5.52 7.84
CA GLY A 122 16.01 5.57 9.26
C GLY A 122 15.27 4.33 9.77
N PHE A 123 14.98 4.36 11.07
CA PHE A 123 14.24 3.32 11.77
C PHE A 123 12.73 3.58 11.67
N ASP A 124 11.95 2.57 11.31
CA ASP A 124 10.48 2.63 11.33
C ASP A 124 9.87 1.45 12.11
N LEU A 125 8.74 1.69 12.76
CA LEU A 125 7.93 0.69 13.43
C LEU A 125 6.75 0.37 12.53
N ASN A 126 6.76 -0.78 11.88
CA ASN A 126 5.69 -1.19 10.96
C ASN A 126 4.51 -1.84 11.68
N GLN A 127 4.77 -2.61 12.74
CA GLN A 127 3.72 -3.29 13.48
C GLN A 127 4.02 -3.24 14.99
N ALA A 128 2.97 -3.00 15.76
CA ALA A 128 2.95 -3.08 17.21
C ALA A 128 1.50 -3.23 17.63
N PHE A 129 1.05 -4.47 17.83
CA PHE A 129 -0.36 -4.76 18.08
C PHE A 129 -0.59 -5.77 19.20
N VAL A 130 -1.79 -5.69 19.77
CA VAL A 130 -2.41 -6.75 20.56
C VAL A 130 -3.58 -7.31 19.75
N ARG A 131 -3.65 -8.63 19.63
CA ARG A 131 -4.72 -9.35 18.97
C ARG A 131 -5.40 -10.28 19.97
N TYR A 132 -6.72 -10.33 19.93
CA TYR A 132 -7.55 -11.29 20.64
C TYR A 132 -8.41 -12.07 19.64
N ALA A 133 -8.39 -13.40 19.68
CA ALA A 133 -9.14 -14.25 18.76
C ALA A 133 -10.03 -15.24 19.53
N ASN A 134 -11.34 -15.15 19.40
CA ASN A 134 -12.28 -16.07 20.04
C ASN A 134 -13.34 -16.55 19.05
N GLY A 135 -13.34 -17.86 18.80
CA GLY A 135 -14.17 -18.46 17.75
C GLY A 135 -13.87 -17.82 16.39
N ASP A 136 -14.92 -17.37 15.70
CA ASP A 136 -14.80 -16.69 14.41
C ASP A 136 -14.46 -15.18 14.54
N THR A 137 -14.31 -14.62 15.74
CA THR A 137 -14.06 -13.18 15.92
C THR A 137 -12.62 -12.89 16.30
N THR A 138 -11.99 -11.97 15.57
CA THR A 138 -10.66 -11.44 15.88
C THR A 138 -10.74 -9.93 16.06
N VAL A 139 -10.16 -9.42 17.15
CA VAL A 139 -10.00 -7.99 17.42
C VAL A 139 -8.51 -7.68 17.49
N THR A 140 -8.06 -6.70 16.71
CA THR A 140 -6.66 -6.23 16.71
C THR A 140 -6.62 -4.73 17.02
N VAL A 141 -5.82 -4.34 18.01
CA VAL A 141 -5.59 -2.93 18.38
C VAL A 141 -4.11 -2.61 18.27
N GLY A 142 -3.80 -1.46 17.68
CA GLY A 142 -2.43 -0.95 17.54
C GLY A 142 -2.05 -0.77 16.07
N ARG A 143 -0.74 -0.68 15.83
CA ARG A 143 -0.18 -0.52 14.49
C ARG A 143 -0.16 -1.85 13.76
N GLN A 144 -0.79 -1.89 12.60
CA GLN A 144 -1.01 -3.12 11.85
C GLN A 144 -1.10 -2.85 10.34
N ARG A 145 -1.07 -3.93 9.56
CA ARG A 145 -1.36 -3.87 8.11
C ARG A 145 -2.86 -4.03 7.88
N ILE A 146 -3.42 -3.20 7.01
CA ILE A 146 -4.79 -3.33 6.50
C ILE A 146 -4.72 -3.31 4.98
N ASN A 147 -4.90 -4.49 4.38
CA ASN A 147 -4.84 -4.71 2.94
C ASN A 147 -6.17 -5.30 2.49
N HIS A 148 -6.99 -4.54 1.76
CA HIS A 148 -8.29 -5.00 1.31
C HIS A 148 -8.31 -5.26 -0.21
N GLY A 149 -8.96 -6.35 -0.60
CA GLY A 149 -9.11 -6.74 -2.02
C GLY A 149 -7.78 -6.78 -2.76
N GLY A 150 -7.74 -6.22 -3.97
CA GLY A 150 -6.52 -6.11 -4.77
C GLY A 150 -5.50 -5.10 -4.25
N GLN A 151 -5.80 -4.34 -3.18
CA GLN A 151 -5.06 -3.18 -2.67
C GLN A 151 -5.11 -1.94 -3.56
N ARG A 152 -6.12 -1.84 -4.44
CA ARG A 152 -6.30 -0.73 -5.39
C ARG A 152 -6.76 0.57 -4.74
N ILE A 153 -7.44 0.47 -3.59
CA ILE A 153 -7.94 1.63 -2.83
C ILE A 153 -7.29 1.67 -1.44
N LEU A 154 -7.18 0.52 -0.74
CA LEU A 154 -6.61 0.41 0.61
C LEU A 154 -5.55 -0.69 0.68
N GLY A 155 -4.28 -0.31 0.87
CA GLY A 155 -3.14 -1.24 0.90
C GLY A 155 -1.90 -0.73 1.63
N GLY A 156 -0.85 -1.55 1.63
CA GLY A 156 0.33 -1.36 2.49
C GLY A 156 1.63 -0.98 1.78
N VAL A 157 1.66 -0.91 0.45
CA VAL A 157 2.82 -0.39 -0.33
C VAL A 157 4.16 -1.09 -0.01
N ALA A 158 4.15 -2.41 0.17
CA ALA A 158 5.34 -3.21 0.55
C ALA A 158 6.49 -3.24 -0.49
N TYR A 159 6.33 -2.51 -1.61
CA TYR A 159 7.37 -2.35 -2.63
C TYR A 159 8.50 -1.43 -2.16
N ARG A 160 8.18 -0.36 -1.41
CA ARG A 160 9.18 0.58 -0.90
C ARG A 160 9.96 -0.05 0.25
N GLN A 161 11.08 0.58 0.64
CA GLN A 161 11.86 0.06 1.78
C GLN A 161 11.04 0.19 3.07
N ASN A 162 10.45 1.36 3.29
CA ASN A 162 9.43 1.55 4.32
C ASN A 162 8.03 1.22 3.77
N GLU A 163 7.16 0.65 4.59
CA GLU A 163 5.80 0.30 4.19
C GLU A 163 4.76 1.22 4.83
N GLN A 164 3.55 1.21 4.25
CA GLN A 164 2.42 1.94 4.79
C GLN A 164 1.64 1.06 5.77
N THR A 165 1.41 1.55 6.98
CA THR A 165 0.71 0.82 8.05
C THR A 165 -0.34 1.70 8.72
N TYR A 166 -1.19 1.10 9.56
CA TYR A 166 -2.38 1.74 10.10
C TYR A 166 -2.43 1.56 11.60
N ASP A 167 -2.56 2.67 12.33
CA ASP A 167 -2.87 2.62 13.77
C ASP A 167 -4.39 2.56 13.91
N ALA A 168 -4.91 1.38 14.26
CA ALA A 168 -6.32 1.09 14.14
C ALA A 168 -6.86 0.14 15.23
N LEU A 169 -8.16 0.23 15.46
CA LEU A 169 -8.99 -0.86 15.98
C LEU A 169 -9.57 -1.60 14.78
N ARG A 170 -9.31 -2.90 14.66
CA ARG A 170 -9.85 -3.76 13.62
C ARG A 170 -10.61 -4.93 14.23
N VAL A 171 -11.81 -5.18 13.73
CA VAL A 171 -12.66 -6.30 14.10
C VAL A 171 -12.94 -7.10 12.84
N GLN A 172 -12.57 -8.37 12.87
CA GLN A 172 -12.83 -9.32 11.80
C GLN A 172 -13.70 -10.44 12.36
N GLY A 173 -14.62 -10.96 11.55
CA GLY A 173 -15.24 -12.22 11.90
C GLY A 173 -16.15 -12.76 10.83
N ARG A 174 -16.96 -13.77 11.18
CA ARG A 174 -17.83 -14.46 10.25
C ARG A 174 -19.28 -14.46 10.73
N ALA A 175 -20.20 -14.16 9.83
CA ALA A 175 -21.64 -14.25 10.04
C ALA A 175 -22.24 -15.21 9.00
N GLY A 176 -22.43 -16.48 9.38
CA GLY A 176 -22.83 -17.53 8.43
C GLY A 176 -21.73 -17.78 7.40
N SER A 177 -22.03 -17.58 6.12
CA SER A 177 -21.07 -17.70 5.01
C SER A 177 -20.38 -16.38 4.62
N VAL A 178 -20.61 -15.30 5.38
CA VAL A 178 -20.09 -13.97 5.08
C VAL A 178 -18.96 -13.64 6.04
N ASP A 179 -17.78 -13.34 5.49
CA ASP A 179 -16.66 -12.76 6.22
C ASP A 179 -16.86 -11.24 6.31
N LEU A 180 -16.62 -10.68 7.50
CA LEU A 180 -16.79 -9.27 7.84
C LEU A 180 -15.45 -8.72 8.33
N ASP A 181 -15.10 -7.53 7.86
CA ASP A 181 -13.92 -6.78 8.29
C ASP A 181 -14.30 -5.32 8.49
N TYR A 182 -14.08 -4.81 9.70
CA TYR A 182 -14.27 -3.42 10.04
C TYR A 182 -13.03 -2.87 10.71
N SER A 183 -12.58 -1.70 10.28
CA SER A 183 -11.47 -0.97 10.88
C SER A 183 -11.86 0.48 11.14
N HIS A 184 -11.62 0.96 12.36
CA HIS A 184 -11.54 2.38 12.68
C HIS A 184 -10.06 2.76 12.74
N ILE A 185 -9.64 3.65 11.84
CA ILE A 185 -8.26 4.02 11.55
C ILE A 185 -8.03 5.43 12.07
N HIS A 186 -7.12 5.56 13.03
CA HIS A 186 -6.77 6.83 13.66
C HIS A 186 -5.58 7.51 12.98
N ASN A 187 -4.61 6.74 12.52
CA ASN A 187 -3.42 7.22 11.85
C ASN A 187 -3.03 6.29 10.70
N ILE A 188 -2.53 6.86 9.61
CA ILE A 188 -1.93 6.16 8.49
C ILE A 188 -0.46 6.56 8.43
N ASN A 189 0.41 5.62 8.77
CA ASN A 189 1.85 5.76 8.63
C ASN A 189 2.20 5.52 7.17
N ARG A 190 2.78 6.52 6.51
CA ARG A 190 3.10 6.55 5.08
C ARG A 190 4.52 6.04 4.84
N ILE A 191 4.79 5.63 3.60
CA ILE A 191 6.13 5.24 3.11
C ILE A 191 7.20 6.34 3.23
N PHE A 192 6.79 7.58 3.51
CA PHE A 192 7.67 8.76 3.60
C PHE A 192 8.27 8.95 5.00
N GLY A 193 7.81 8.19 6.01
CA GLY A 193 8.44 8.13 7.34
C GLY A 193 9.83 7.49 7.29
N PRO A 194 10.66 7.65 8.33
CA PRO A 194 10.25 7.96 9.71
C PRO A 194 10.31 9.43 10.12
N GLY A 195 10.81 10.32 9.27
CA GLY A 195 10.81 11.78 9.49
C GLY A 195 9.95 12.49 8.46
N ASP A 196 9.44 13.68 8.79
CA ASP A 196 8.66 14.47 7.84
C ASP A 196 9.57 15.14 6.80
N GLY A 197 9.13 15.09 5.55
CA GLY A 197 9.74 15.79 4.42
C GLY A 197 8.75 16.65 3.65
N THR A 198 8.96 16.79 2.34
CA THR A 198 7.97 17.41 1.44
C THR A 198 6.69 16.58 1.31
N GLN A 199 6.71 15.33 1.77
CA GLN A 199 5.55 14.49 1.98
C GLN A 199 5.48 14.11 3.47
N PRO A 200 4.33 14.27 4.15
CA PRO A 200 4.20 13.90 5.56
C PRO A 200 4.36 12.39 5.74
N GLY A 201 5.07 12.00 6.80
CA GLY A 201 5.22 10.60 7.21
C GLY A 201 3.92 10.02 7.78
N ASP A 202 3.05 10.86 8.33
CA ASP A 202 1.81 10.45 9.00
C ASP A 202 0.61 11.26 8.54
N TRP A 203 -0.54 10.58 8.37
CA TRP A 203 -1.84 11.22 8.18
C TRP A 203 -2.80 10.80 9.30
N TYR A 204 -3.11 11.76 10.17
CA TYR A 204 -4.09 11.61 11.24
C TYR A 204 -5.51 11.90 10.74
N GLY A 205 -6.48 11.16 11.28
CA GLY A 205 -7.89 11.39 10.99
C GLY A 205 -8.82 10.41 11.69
N ASN A 206 -10.09 10.42 11.28
CA ASN A 206 -11.12 9.51 11.74
C ASN A 206 -11.69 8.70 10.57
N SER A 207 -10.89 7.74 10.10
CA SER A 207 -11.22 6.95 8.92
C SER A 207 -11.88 5.63 9.28
N HIS A 208 -12.83 5.18 8.46
CA HIS A 208 -13.53 3.91 8.60
C HIS A 208 -13.37 3.07 7.35
N ALA A 209 -13.04 1.78 7.51
CA ALA A 209 -13.01 0.83 6.42
C ALA A 209 -13.87 -0.38 6.76
N PHE A 210 -14.85 -0.68 5.92
CA PHE A 210 -15.71 -1.85 6.04
C PHE A 210 -15.62 -2.69 4.75
N ARG A 211 -15.55 -4.02 4.93
CA ARG A 211 -15.62 -4.99 3.84
C ARG A 211 -16.41 -6.21 4.29
N ALA A 212 -17.29 -6.69 3.42
CA ALA A 212 -18.00 -7.95 3.60
C ALA A 212 -17.82 -8.81 2.36
N SER A 213 -17.40 -10.06 2.52
CA SER A 213 -17.17 -10.98 1.40
C SER A 213 -17.84 -12.32 1.60
N ALA A 214 -18.31 -12.92 0.50
CA ALA A 214 -18.89 -14.24 0.49
C ALA A 214 -18.43 -15.00 -0.76
N SER A 215 -18.40 -16.33 -0.65
CA SER A 215 -18.12 -17.23 -1.77
C SER A 215 -19.41 -17.96 -2.18
N PRO A 216 -20.20 -17.41 -3.12
CA PRO A 216 -21.51 -17.97 -3.48
C PRO A 216 -21.41 -19.32 -4.22
N ALA A 217 -20.24 -19.64 -4.77
CA ALA A 217 -19.92 -20.91 -5.42
C ALA A 217 -18.40 -21.16 -5.35
N ASP A 218 -17.99 -22.41 -5.52
CA ASP A 218 -16.57 -22.80 -5.54
C ASP A 218 -15.81 -22.02 -6.62
N GLY A 219 -14.70 -21.40 -6.25
CA GLY A 219 -13.90 -20.58 -7.17
C GLY A 219 -14.45 -19.18 -7.43
N HIS A 220 -15.53 -18.78 -6.77
CA HIS A 220 -16.14 -17.45 -6.89
C HIS A 220 -16.18 -16.71 -5.55
N THR A 221 -15.86 -15.43 -5.57
CA THR A 221 -15.93 -14.53 -4.42
C THR A 221 -16.53 -13.19 -4.84
N VAL A 222 -17.48 -12.68 -4.06
CA VAL A 222 -18.04 -11.33 -4.18
C VAL A 222 -17.76 -10.60 -2.88
N ALA A 223 -17.36 -9.33 -2.96
CA ALA A 223 -17.16 -8.50 -1.79
C ALA A 223 -17.75 -7.11 -1.98
N GLY A 224 -18.57 -6.66 -1.03
CA GLY A 224 -18.97 -5.26 -0.91
C GLY A 224 -18.05 -4.52 0.04
N PHE A 225 -17.79 -3.23 -0.20
CA PHE A 225 -16.96 -2.42 0.68
C PHE A 225 -17.41 -0.97 0.76
N ALA A 226 -17.07 -0.33 1.88
CA ALA A 226 -17.23 1.09 2.12
C ALA A 226 -15.99 1.63 2.83
N TYR A 227 -15.31 2.61 2.23
CA TYR A 227 -14.14 3.26 2.79
C TYR A 227 -14.43 4.76 2.94
N LEU A 228 -14.55 5.20 4.19
CA LEU A 228 -14.77 6.60 4.56
C LEU A 228 -13.44 7.12 5.09
N LEU A 229 -12.66 7.74 4.21
CA LEU A 229 -11.32 8.21 4.52
C LEU A 229 -11.40 9.68 4.88
N ASP A 230 -11.26 9.99 6.16
CA ASP A 230 -11.03 11.34 6.68
C ASP A 230 -9.51 11.53 6.79
N LEU A 231 -8.93 12.18 5.77
CA LEU A 231 -7.49 12.32 5.62
C LEU A 231 -7.11 13.79 5.57
N SER A 232 -6.58 14.28 6.69
CA SER A 232 -5.86 15.54 6.72
C SER A 232 -4.42 15.31 6.24
N ASN A 233 -3.93 16.19 5.36
CA ASN A 233 -2.51 16.22 5.01
C ASN A 233 -2.03 17.67 5.02
N ALA A 234 -0.78 17.89 5.41
CA ALA A 234 -0.21 19.23 5.53
C ALA A 234 0.19 19.85 4.16
N ASN A 235 0.09 19.12 3.05
CA ASN A 235 0.72 19.46 1.76
C ASN A 235 -0.24 19.38 0.56
N GLY A 236 -1.46 19.93 0.67
CA GLY A 236 -2.41 20.02 -0.44
C GLY A 236 -3.87 20.00 0.02
N PRO A 237 -4.83 19.98 -0.92
CA PRO A 237 -6.21 19.71 -0.56
C PRO A 237 -6.32 18.31 0.10
N PRO A 238 -7.14 18.17 1.15
CA PRO A 238 -7.41 16.90 1.81
C PRO A 238 -7.71 15.78 0.80
N ASN A 239 -7.09 14.63 1.03
CA ASN A 239 -7.35 13.40 0.26
C ASN A 239 -8.62 12.70 0.76
N ALA A 240 -9.41 13.37 1.60
CA ALA A 240 -10.59 12.81 2.23
C ALA A 240 -11.65 12.45 1.19
N ASN A 241 -12.21 11.25 1.26
CA ASN A 241 -13.19 10.76 0.30
C ASN A 241 -14.02 9.62 0.89
N ALA A 242 -15.22 9.42 0.36
CA ALA A 242 -16.07 8.27 0.65
C ALA A 242 -16.16 7.42 -0.60
N THR A 243 -15.80 6.14 -0.50
CA THR A 243 -15.82 5.18 -1.60
C THR A 243 -16.68 3.98 -1.26
N TYR A 244 -17.64 3.66 -2.11
CA TYR A 244 -18.51 2.48 -1.98
C TYR A 244 -18.38 1.62 -3.22
N GLY A 245 -18.20 0.31 -3.07
CA GLY A 245 -18.00 -0.53 -4.23
C GLY A 245 -18.20 -2.02 -4.00
N VAL A 246 -18.06 -2.75 -5.10
CA VAL A 246 -18.16 -4.21 -5.17
C VAL A 246 -16.98 -4.74 -5.98
N ASP A 247 -16.33 -5.76 -5.44
CA ASP A 247 -15.35 -6.58 -6.13
C ASP A 247 -15.93 -7.97 -6.42
N TYR A 248 -15.53 -8.56 -7.53
CA TYR A 248 -15.80 -9.93 -7.91
C TYR A 248 -14.52 -10.60 -8.40
N GLN A 249 -14.34 -11.86 -8.02
CA GLN A 249 -13.35 -12.76 -8.60
C GLN A 249 -14.00 -14.12 -8.86
N GLY A 250 -13.80 -14.67 -10.05
CA GLY A 250 -14.33 -15.98 -10.43
C GLY A 250 -13.35 -16.76 -11.30
N THR A 251 -13.27 -18.07 -11.08
CA THR A 251 -12.47 -18.97 -11.90
C THR A 251 -13.38 -19.83 -12.77
N PHE A 252 -13.18 -19.75 -14.09
CA PHE A 252 -13.87 -20.53 -15.12
C PHE A 252 -12.83 -21.38 -15.84
N ASP A 253 -12.65 -22.62 -15.38
CA ASP A 253 -11.60 -23.53 -15.86
C ASP A 253 -10.20 -22.87 -15.82
N ALA A 254 -9.61 -22.59 -16.99
CA ALA A 254 -8.29 -21.98 -17.13
C ALA A 254 -8.29 -20.44 -17.07
N LEU A 255 -9.47 -19.81 -17.02
CA LEU A 255 -9.64 -18.36 -17.00
C LEU A 255 -10.06 -17.88 -15.61
N THR A 256 -9.27 -17.03 -14.98
CA THR A 256 -9.68 -16.25 -13.81
C THR A 256 -10.11 -14.87 -14.27
N LEU A 257 -11.33 -14.46 -13.89
CA LEU A 257 -11.87 -13.12 -14.11
C LEU A 257 -11.93 -12.37 -12.79
N SER A 258 -11.39 -11.16 -12.75
CA SER A 258 -11.59 -10.20 -11.67
C SER A 258 -12.28 -8.96 -12.21
N ALA A 259 -13.27 -8.44 -11.49
CA ALA A 259 -13.97 -7.21 -11.84
C ALA A 259 -14.24 -6.38 -10.59
N ALA A 260 -14.28 -5.07 -10.74
CA ALA A 260 -14.63 -4.17 -9.64
C ALA A 260 -15.38 -2.95 -10.18
N ILE A 261 -16.28 -2.41 -9.37
CA ILE A 261 -16.94 -1.14 -9.60
C ILE A 261 -17.07 -0.40 -8.28
N ALA A 262 -16.78 0.90 -8.26
CA ALA A 262 -16.94 1.73 -7.09
C ALA A 262 -17.34 3.15 -7.48
N ARG A 263 -18.06 3.83 -6.60
CA ARG A 263 -18.35 5.27 -6.72
C ARG A 263 -17.71 5.98 -5.56
N GLN A 264 -17.05 7.10 -5.85
CA GLN A 264 -16.34 7.91 -4.87
C GLN A 264 -16.82 9.35 -4.93
N SER A 265 -17.02 9.95 -3.77
CA SER A 265 -17.36 11.36 -3.62
C SER A 265 -16.50 12.04 -2.56
N ASP A 266 -16.64 13.36 -2.45
CA ASP A 266 -16.10 14.12 -1.33
C ASP A 266 -16.64 13.62 0.03
N TYR A 267 -15.82 13.78 1.07
CA TYR A 267 -16.12 13.38 2.45
C TYR A 267 -15.31 14.22 3.44
N ALA A 268 -15.83 14.38 4.66
CA ALA A 268 -15.23 15.17 5.74
C ALA A 268 -14.82 16.58 5.24
N ASP A 269 -13.57 17.00 5.49
CA ASP A 269 -13.08 18.33 5.16
C ASP A 269 -12.57 18.48 3.71
N ASN A 270 -12.97 17.60 2.78
CA ASN A 270 -12.57 17.74 1.38
C ASN A 270 -13.18 19.02 0.77
N PRO A 271 -12.35 19.99 0.31
CA PRO A 271 -12.83 21.26 -0.22
C PRO A 271 -13.38 21.17 -1.64
N MET A 272 -13.13 20.06 -2.33
CA MET A 272 -13.58 19.81 -3.70
C MET A 272 -14.81 18.91 -3.65
N SER A 273 -15.96 19.41 -4.08
CA SER A 273 -17.13 18.55 -4.31
C SER A 273 -16.96 17.83 -5.64
N TYR A 274 -17.13 16.52 -5.64
CA TYR A 274 -17.02 15.70 -6.85
C TYR A 274 -17.73 14.36 -6.69
N ASP A 275 -18.02 13.73 -7.81
CA ASP A 275 -18.44 12.34 -7.87
C ASP A 275 -17.80 11.61 -9.07
N ALA A 276 -17.00 10.59 -8.79
CA ALA A 276 -16.27 9.83 -9.80
C ALA A 276 -16.54 8.33 -9.71
N LEU A 277 -16.68 7.69 -10.88
CA LEU A 277 -16.82 6.24 -11.00
C LEU A 277 -15.44 5.58 -11.17
N TYR A 278 -15.25 4.44 -10.54
CA TYR A 278 -14.15 3.52 -10.81
C TYR A 278 -14.73 2.20 -11.33
N TYR A 279 -14.07 1.61 -12.33
CA TYR A 279 -14.33 0.23 -12.71
C TYR A 279 -13.09 -0.43 -13.31
N SER A 280 -13.01 -1.75 -13.14
CA SER A 280 -11.93 -2.55 -13.73
C SER A 280 -12.43 -3.93 -14.13
N VAL A 281 -11.85 -4.49 -15.18
CA VAL A 281 -11.99 -5.90 -15.56
C VAL A 281 -10.62 -6.46 -15.93
N GLN A 282 -10.29 -7.63 -15.41
CA GLN A 282 -9.05 -8.34 -15.68
C GLN A 282 -9.31 -9.82 -15.92
N GLY A 283 -8.83 -10.34 -17.03
CA GLY A 283 -8.78 -11.77 -17.32
C GLY A 283 -7.34 -12.28 -17.23
N VAL A 284 -7.15 -13.41 -16.53
CA VAL A 284 -5.89 -14.14 -16.44
C VAL A 284 -6.12 -15.55 -16.94
N ALA A 285 -5.40 -15.96 -17.98
CA ALA A 285 -5.49 -17.29 -18.56
C ALA A 285 -4.11 -17.96 -18.58
N THR A 286 -4.06 -19.25 -18.24
CA THR A 286 -2.83 -20.05 -18.39
C THR A 286 -2.94 -20.94 -19.63
N VAL A 287 -2.02 -20.75 -20.58
CA VAL A 287 -1.95 -21.51 -21.84
C VAL A 287 -0.56 -22.15 -21.94
N GLY A 288 -0.49 -23.45 -21.70
CA GLY A 288 0.78 -24.17 -21.63
C GLY A 288 1.64 -23.64 -20.49
N ALA A 289 2.85 -23.16 -20.81
CA ALA A 289 3.79 -22.60 -19.84
C ALA A 289 3.66 -21.07 -19.66
N LEU A 290 2.70 -20.44 -20.34
CA LEU A 290 2.50 -18.99 -20.34
C LEU A 290 1.25 -18.62 -19.55
N THR A 291 1.34 -17.54 -18.77
CA THR A 291 0.22 -16.84 -18.19
C THR A 291 0.01 -15.55 -18.98
N LEU A 292 -1.18 -15.41 -19.56
CA LEU A 292 -1.62 -14.24 -20.31
C LEU A 292 -2.57 -13.43 -19.44
N THR A 293 -2.35 -12.13 -19.33
CA THR A 293 -3.26 -11.22 -18.66
C THR A 293 -3.70 -10.12 -19.62
N GLY A 294 -4.98 -9.79 -19.60
CA GLY A 294 -5.53 -8.61 -20.27
C GLY A 294 -6.46 -7.88 -19.32
N ALA A 295 -6.38 -6.56 -19.28
CA ALA A 295 -7.20 -5.77 -18.37
C ALA A 295 -7.53 -4.38 -18.91
N LEU A 296 -8.63 -3.85 -18.39
CA LEU A 296 -9.05 -2.46 -18.49
C LEU A 296 -9.27 -1.95 -17.07
N GLU A 297 -8.68 -0.81 -16.73
CA GLU A 297 -8.94 -0.07 -15.51
C GLU A 297 -9.31 1.37 -15.84
N VAL A 298 -10.33 1.90 -15.18
CA VAL A 298 -10.74 3.30 -15.30
C VAL A 298 -10.88 3.89 -13.90
N LEU A 299 -10.03 4.88 -13.61
CA LEU A 299 -10.27 5.84 -12.55
C LEU A 299 -10.96 7.04 -13.21
N GLY A 300 -12.27 7.11 -13.08
CA GLY A 300 -13.07 8.08 -13.80
C GLY A 300 -12.90 9.51 -13.30
N SER A 301 -13.64 10.41 -13.94
CA SER A 301 -13.63 11.84 -13.67
C SER A 301 -15.04 12.41 -13.50
N ASP A 302 -15.12 13.57 -12.84
CA ASP A 302 -16.32 14.41 -12.76
C ASP A 302 -16.17 15.67 -13.62
N GLY A 303 -16.56 15.58 -14.90
CA GLY A 303 -16.55 16.70 -15.84
C GLY A 303 -15.15 17.24 -16.18
N GLY A 304 -14.10 16.46 -15.95
CA GLY A 304 -12.69 16.84 -16.09
C GLY A 304 -12.14 17.64 -14.92
N ALA A 305 -12.95 17.91 -13.90
CA ALA A 305 -12.59 18.77 -12.77
C ALA A 305 -11.93 17.98 -11.62
N ALA A 306 -12.31 16.71 -11.45
CA ALA A 306 -11.84 15.86 -10.35
C ALA A 306 -11.85 14.38 -10.74
N GLY A 307 -10.70 13.72 -10.64
CA GLY A 307 -10.57 12.28 -10.86
C GLY A 307 -10.75 11.45 -9.59
N PHE A 308 -11.10 10.17 -9.75
CA PHE A 308 -11.15 9.18 -8.67
C PHE A 308 -9.76 9.03 -8.01
N ARG A 309 -9.68 9.18 -6.69
CA ARG A 309 -8.42 9.22 -5.93
C ARG A 309 -8.18 7.95 -5.13
N THR A 310 -6.92 7.52 -5.08
CA THR A 310 -6.51 6.30 -4.36
C THR A 310 -5.32 6.57 -3.43
N PRO A 311 -5.48 7.49 -2.46
CA PRO A 311 -4.36 8.06 -1.71
C PRO A 311 -3.60 7.02 -0.85
N VAL A 312 -4.27 5.92 -0.48
CA VAL A 312 -3.78 4.88 0.43
C VAL A 312 -3.67 3.50 -0.26
N ALA A 313 -3.62 3.48 -1.59
CA ALA A 313 -3.45 2.28 -2.39
C ALA A 313 -1.99 1.83 -2.50
N THR A 314 -1.80 0.56 -2.89
CA THR A 314 -0.48 0.05 -3.30
C THR A 314 -0.16 0.46 -4.74
N LEU A 315 0.05 1.76 -4.95
CA LEU A 315 0.04 2.40 -6.26
C LEU A 315 1.02 1.78 -7.28
N HIS A 316 2.26 1.44 -6.90
CA HIS A 316 3.27 0.83 -7.79
C HIS A 316 2.82 -0.49 -8.48
N LYS A 317 1.73 -1.11 -8.00
CA LYS A 317 1.15 -2.32 -8.59
C LYS A 317 0.25 -2.00 -9.80
N PHE A 318 -0.23 -0.76 -9.94
CA PHE A 318 -1.26 -0.35 -10.88
C PHE A 318 -0.76 0.75 -11.80
N GLN A 319 -1.29 0.82 -13.01
CA GLN A 319 -1.04 1.91 -13.96
C GLN A 319 0.44 2.16 -14.24
N GLY A 320 1.15 1.09 -14.57
CA GLY A 320 2.57 1.11 -14.90
C GLY A 320 3.51 1.05 -13.69
N TRP A 321 4.74 0.65 -13.96
CA TRP A 321 5.81 0.55 -12.99
C TRP A 321 6.66 1.83 -12.92
N THR A 322 6.52 2.74 -13.89
CA THR A 322 7.23 4.03 -13.86
C THR A 322 6.63 5.04 -12.88
N ASP A 323 5.52 4.68 -12.23
CA ASP A 323 4.85 5.50 -11.20
C ASP A 323 4.38 6.87 -11.74
N ARG A 324 3.96 6.96 -13.02
CA ARG A 324 3.43 8.22 -13.58
C ARG A 324 2.05 8.59 -13.07
N PHE A 325 1.22 7.58 -12.76
CA PHE A 325 -0.15 7.75 -12.30
C PHE A 325 -0.32 7.52 -10.79
N LEU A 326 0.71 7.82 -9.97
CA LEU A 326 0.58 7.81 -8.50
C LEU A 326 -0.49 8.80 -8.00
N ALA A 327 -0.71 9.87 -8.76
CA ALA A 327 -1.82 10.79 -8.60
C ALA A 327 -2.69 10.73 -9.85
N THR A 328 -3.98 10.47 -9.67
CA THR A 328 -4.94 10.47 -10.76
C THR A 328 -5.08 11.89 -11.35
N PRO A 329 -4.95 12.07 -12.67
CA PRO A 329 -5.26 13.34 -13.32
C PRO A 329 -6.71 13.78 -13.07
N ALA A 330 -6.98 15.10 -13.14
CA ALA A 330 -8.34 15.61 -12.95
C ALA A 330 -9.35 15.04 -13.97
N ALA A 331 -8.89 14.83 -15.21
CA ALA A 331 -9.66 14.19 -16.28
C ALA A 331 -9.73 12.65 -16.18
N GLY A 332 -9.33 12.07 -15.04
CA GLY A 332 -9.29 10.64 -14.85
C GLY A 332 -8.21 9.97 -15.68
N VAL A 333 -8.18 8.64 -15.64
CA VAL A 333 -7.29 7.81 -16.45
C VAL A 333 -7.97 6.49 -16.80
N ARG A 334 -7.82 6.11 -18.06
CA ARG A 334 -8.14 4.80 -18.62
C ARG A 334 -6.84 4.11 -18.97
N ASP A 335 -6.64 2.91 -18.43
CA ASP A 335 -5.49 2.05 -18.67
C ASP A 335 -5.96 0.72 -19.29
N ILE A 336 -5.59 0.48 -20.54
CA ILE A 336 -5.71 -0.83 -21.19
C ILE A 336 -4.33 -1.46 -21.22
N TRP A 337 -4.20 -2.64 -20.64
CA TRP A 337 -2.90 -3.29 -20.57
C TRP A 337 -2.96 -4.80 -20.79
N PHE A 338 -1.84 -5.33 -21.28
CA PHE A 338 -1.63 -6.75 -21.42
C PHE A 338 -0.30 -7.16 -20.80
N SER A 339 -0.24 -8.38 -20.26
CA SER A 339 1.01 -8.97 -19.82
C SER A 339 1.13 -10.43 -20.24
N VAL A 340 2.39 -10.85 -20.40
CA VAL A 340 2.77 -12.24 -20.63
C VAL A 340 3.82 -12.60 -19.60
N ALA A 341 3.56 -13.65 -18.84
CA ALA A 341 4.51 -14.22 -17.90
C ALA A 341 4.79 -15.68 -18.23
N GLY A 342 6.02 -16.13 -18.01
CA GLY A 342 6.41 -17.52 -18.24
C GLY A 342 7.71 -17.87 -17.54
N LYS A 343 8.00 -19.17 -17.45
CA LYS A 343 9.27 -19.66 -16.90
C LYS A 343 10.31 -19.86 -17.99
N VAL A 344 11.53 -19.40 -17.73
CA VAL A 344 12.74 -19.68 -18.52
C VAL A 344 13.79 -20.27 -17.57
N GLY A 345 13.90 -21.59 -17.55
CA GLY A 345 14.58 -22.29 -16.45
C GLY A 345 13.89 -22.00 -15.12
N ASP A 346 14.66 -21.62 -14.11
CA ASP A 346 14.13 -21.22 -12.80
C ASP A 346 13.68 -19.75 -12.75
N ALA A 347 13.97 -18.96 -13.78
CA ALA A 347 13.55 -17.57 -13.85
C ALA A 347 12.07 -17.45 -14.23
N THR A 348 11.34 -16.59 -13.53
CA THR A 348 10.05 -16.07 -14.00
C THR A 348 10.30 -14.77 -14.76
N VAL A 349 9.88 -14.73 -16.03
CA VAL A 349 10.00 -13.56 -16.90
C VAL A 349 8.60 -13.02 -17.19
N THR A 350 8.41 -11.72 -17.00
CA THR A 350 7.15 -11.02 -17.25
C THR A 350 7.39 -9.81 -18.13
N GLY A 351 6.71 -9.73 -19.26
CA GLY A 351 6.56 -8.52 -20.06
C GLY A 351 5.18 -7.90 -19.86
N VAL A 352 5.10 -6.57 -19.85
CA VAL A 352 3.84 -5.83 -19.73
C VAL A 352 3.86 -4.63 -20.67
N PHE A 353 2.70 -4.29 -21.21
CA PHE A 353 2.47 -3.07 -21.96
C PHE A 353 1.16 -2.42 -21.50
N HIS A 354 1.18 -1.10 -21.36
CA HIS A 354 0.06 -0.24 -20.99
C HIS A 354 -0.17 0.83 -22.05
N ASP A 355 -1.44 1.10 -22.34
CA ASP A 355 -1.93 2.23 -23.14
C ASP A 355 -2.80 3.12 -22.23
N PHE A 356 -2.40 4.37 -22.06
CA PHE A 356 -3.04 5.31 -21.14
C PHE A 356 -3.74 6.42 -21.89
N GLN A 357 -4.99 6.69 -21.51
CA GLN A 357 -5.76 7.81 -22.03
C GLN A 357 -6.48 8.54 -20.91
N ALA A 358 -6.86 9.78 -21.14
CA ALA A 358 -7.81 10.46 -20.28
C ALA A 358 -9.17 9.73 -20.31
N ASP A 359 -9.85 9.68 -19.15
CA ASP A 359 -11.25 9.23 -19.10
C ASP A 359 -12.16 10.30 -19.74
N GLU A 360 -11.84 11.57 -19.51
CA GLU A 360 -12.53 12.72 -20.07
C GLU A 360 -11.63 13.60 -20.96
N GLY A 361 -12.23 14.26 -21.95
CA GLY A 361 -11.52 15.18 -22.85
C GLY A 361 -10.71 14.51 -23.97
N GLY A 362 -10.43 13.21 -23.87
CA GLY A 362 -9.87 12.39 -24.97
C GLY A 362 -8.39 12.59 -25.24
N ALA A 363 -7.63 13.17 -24.30
CA ALA A 363 -6.19 13.31 -24.41
C ALA A 363 -5.49 11.94 -24.40
N ASP A 364 -4.49 11.77 -25.25
CA ASP A 364 -3.61 10.61 -25.23
C ASP A 364 -2.53 10.83 -24.16
N TYR A 365 -2.48 9.99 -23.14
CA TYR A 365 -1.47 10.15 -22.09
C TYR A 365 -0.16 9.46 -22.50
N GLY A 366 -0.21 8.48 -23.40
CA GLY A 366 0.93 7.74 -23.88
C GLY A 366 0.93 6.29 -23.43
N SER A 367 2.10 5.66 -23.43
CA SER A 367 2.21 4.21 -23.22
C SER A 367 3.41 3.83 -22.37
N GLU A 368 3.34 2.67 -21.71
CA GLU A 368 4.46 2.10 -20.96
C GLU A 368 4.75 0.67 -21.38
N ILE A 369 6.04 0.33 -21.51
CA ILE A 369 6.51 -1.04 -21.63
C ILE A 369 7.39 -1.42 -20.43
N GLY A 370 7.21 -2.63 -19.91
CA GLY A 370 7.96 -3.15 -18.78
C GLY A 370 8.45 -4.58 -18.99
N LEU A 371 9.61 -4.88 -18.40
CA LEU A 371 10.17 -6.22 -18.28
C LEU A 371 10.61 -6.49 -16.83
N ALA A 372 10.24 -7.66 -16.30
CA ALA A 372 10.69 -8.14 -15.01
C ALA A 372 11.21 -9.57 -15.10
N ILE A 373 12.30 -9.85 -14.40
CA ILE A 373 12.91 -11.18 -14.27
C ILE A 373 13.14 -11.42 -12.79
N THR A 374 12.46 -12.42 -12.24
CA THR A 374 12.70 -12.89 -10.87
C THR A 374 13.38 -14.25 -10.91
N TYR A 375 14.51 -14.39 -10.22
CA TYR A 375 15.29 -15.61 -10.17
C TYR A 375 15.50 -16.07 -8.72
N PRO A 376 15.05 -17.27 -8.33
CA PRO A 376 15.34 -17.84 -7.03
C PRO A 376 16.83 -18.25 -6.98
N LEU A 377 17.65 -17.52 -6.23
CA LEU A 377 19.05 -17.87 -6.04
C LEU A 377 19.21 -19.04 -5.06
N ARG A 378 18.36 -19.07 -4.03
CA ARG A 378 18.20 -20.13 -3.00
C ARG A 378 16.77 -20.07 -2.45
N ASP A 379 16.37 -21.05 -1.64
CA ASP A 379 15.04 -21.12 -1.02
C ASP A 379 14.64 -19.83 -0.28
N ASN A 380 15.62 -19.12 0.27
CA ASN A 380 15.41 -17.93 1.07
C ASN A 380 16.11 -16.68 0.52
N LEU A 381 16.54 -16.71 -0.75
CA LEU A 381 17.20 -15.59 -1.42
C LEU A 381 16.73 -15.50 -2.87
N SER A 382 16.17 -14.36 -3.26
CA SER A 382 15.76 -14.09 -4.63
C SER A 382 16.43 -12.85 -5.19
N PHE A 383 16.67 -12.86 -6.50
CA PHE A 383 17.08 -11.71 -7.28
C PHE A 383 15.94 -11.25 -8.17
N LEU A 384 15.78 -9.93 -8.30
CA LEU A 384 14.86 -9.28 -9.23
C LEU A 384 15.66 -8.29 -10.10
N PHE A 385 15.51 -8.43 -11.40
CA PHE A 385 15.73 -7.37 -12.37
C PHE A 385 14.37 -6.86 -12.85
N LYS A 386 14.16 -5.55 -12.88
CA LYS A 386 12.93 -4.93 -13.40
C LYS A 386 13.30 -3.67 -14.16
N THR A 387 12.63 -3.38 -15.25
CA THR A 387 12.77 -2.13 -15.99
C THR A 387 11.44 -1.72 -16.57
N ALA A 388 11.20 -0.42 -16.70
CA ALA A 388 10.02 0.13 -17.37
C ALA A 388 10.35 1.46 -18.02
N GLN A 389 9.70 1.73 -19.15
CA GLN A 389 9.80 2.99 -19.88
C GLN A 389 8.40 3.47 -20.23
N TYR A 390 8.08 4.69 -19.81
CA TYR A 390 6.88 5.39 -20.21
C TYR A 390 7.26 6.47 -21.22
N SER A 391 6.59 6.44 -22.35
CA SER A 391 6.66 7.46 -23.40
C SER A 391 5.41 8.33 -23.28
N ALA A 392 5.61 9.60 -22.94
CA ALA A 392 4.55 10.56 -22.72
C ALA A 392 4.06 11.16 -24.04
N ASP A 393 2.76 11.39 -24.13
CA ASP A 393 2.16 12.23 -25.17
C ASP A 393 1.65 13.54 -24.54
N GLU A 394 0.38 13.59 -24.11
CA GLU A 394 -0.25 14.80 -23.56
C GLU A 394 -0.25 14.85 -22.02
N HIS A 395 0.42 13.91 -21.34
CA HIS A 395 0.48 13.86 -19.88
C HIS A 395 1.87 13.50 -19.32
N ALA A 396 2.27 14.26 -18.31
CA ALA A 396 3.53 14.13 -17.58
C ALA A 396 4.79 14.31 -18.47
N SER A 397 5.72 13.37 -18.43
CA SER A 397 7.03 13.40 -19.10
C SER A 397 7.55 11.98 -19.25
N ASP A 398 8.41 11.79 -20.24
CA ASP A 398 9.13 10.54 -20.46
C ASP A 398 9.92 10.15 -19.20
N ILE A 399 9.90 8.85 -18.90
CA ILE A 399 10.64 8.31 -17.77
C ILE A 399 11.08 6.88 -18.04
N THR A 400 12.31 6.59 -17.66
CA THR A 400 12.85 5.23 -17.63
C THR A 400 13.28 4.89 -16.21
N LYS A 401 12.84 3.73 -15.73
CA LYS A 401 13.23 3.19 -14.42
C LYS A 401 13.83 1.80 -14.56
N LEU A 402 14.85 1.53 -13.75
CA LEU A 402 15.49 0.22 -13.63
C LEU A 402 15.69 -0.13 -12.16
N TRP A 403 15.44 -1.40 -11.81
CA TRP A 403 15.66 -1.95 -10.49
C TRP A 403 16.50 -3.21 -10.54
N LEU A 404 17.46 -3.30 -9.63
CA LEU A 404 18.11 -4.53 -9.21
C LEU A 404 17.80 -4.73 -7.74
N MET A 405 17.28 -5.90 -7.36
CA MET A 405 16.91 -6.16 -5.96
C MET A 405 17.33 -7.56 -5.54
N LEU A 406 17.86 -7.67 -4.33
CA LEU A 406 18.08 -8.92 -3.62
C LEU A 406 17.18 -8.93 -2.39
N ASP A 407 16.39 -9.98 -2.23
CA ASP A 407 15.48 -10.15 -1.08
C ASP A 407 15.81 -11.48 -0.40
N TRP A 408 16.19 -11.39 0.88
CA TRP A 408 16.54 -12.52 1.74
C TRP A 408 15.62 -12.58 2.95
N LYS A 409 15.27 -13.79 3.37
CA LYS A 409 14.46 -14.05 4.56
C LYS A 409 15.04 -15.17 5.40
N TRP A 410 14.80 -15.15 6.70
CA TRP A 410 15.12 -16.25 7.62
C TRP A 410 13.99 -16.48 8.61
#